data_AF-A0AAD4E3W9-F1
#
_entry.id   AF-A0AAD4E3W9-F1
#
_cell.length_a   1.000
_cell.length_b   1.000
_cell.length_c   1.000
_cell.angle_alpha   90.00
_cell.angle_beta   90.00
_cell.angle_gamma   90.00
#
_symmetry.space_group_name_H-M   'P 1'
#
loop_
_entity.id
_entity.type
_entity.pdbx_description
1 polymer ?
#
loop_
_entity_poly.entity_id
_entity_poly.type
_entity_poly.pdbx_seq_one_letter_code
_entity_poly.pdbx_strand_id
1 'polypeptide(L)' 'WPSIFSGLEIIANRVTFSHRDAGGSPSLFDLLVSLGRNHHATLALADLHAELDYSPGAMVYIAVSILQ' A
#
# COMPACT_ATOMS: atom_id res chain seq x y z
N TRP A 1 18.01 1.84 13.60
CA TRP A 1 17.13 2.93 13.14
C TRP A 1 15.85 2.84 13.94
N PRO A 2 15.56 3.81 14.83
CA PRO A 2 14.26 3.88 15.46
C PRO A 2 13.23 4.25 14.37
N SER A 3 12.26 3.36 14.16
CA SER A 3 11.15 3.56 13.25
C SER A 3 9.87 3.33 14.03
N ILE A 4 8.82 4.10 13.73
CA ILE A 4 7.47 3.82 14.21
C ILE A 4 6.84 2.61 13.50
N PHE A 5 7.45 2.15 12.40
CA PHE A 5 7.04 0.97 11.65
C PHE A 5 7.76 -0.28 12.17
N SER A 6 7.00 -1.35 12.39
CA SER A 6 7.48 -2.65 12.89
C SER A 6 7.99 -3.59 11.79
N GLY A 7 7.70 -3.29 10.53
CA GLY A 7 8.06 -4.11 9.37
C GLY A 7 8.22 -3.30 8.09
N LEU A 8 8.81 -3.93 7.08
CA LEU A 8 8.94 -3.38 5.72
C LEU A 8 8.77 -4.52 4.72
N GLU A 9 7.90 -4.29 3.74
CA GLU A 9 7.71 -5.17 2.58
C GLU A 9 8.07 -4.42 1.30
N ILE A 10 8.66 -5.15 0.33
CA ILE A 10 9.08 -4.59 -0.95
C ILE A 10 8.31 -5.30 -2.06
N ILE A 11 7.50 -4.53 -2.78
CA ILE A 11 6.70 -4.98 -3.92
C ILE A 11 7.42 -4.54 -5.21
N ALA A 12 7.98 -5.50 -5.96
CA ALA A 12 8.81 -5.26 -7.16
C ALA A 12 8.30 -6.00 -8.40
N ASN A 13 6.98 -6.14 -8.52
CA ASN A 13 6.27 -6.78 -9.62
C ASN A 13 5.53 -5.73 -10.49
N ARG A 14 5.09 -6.14 -11.68
CA ARG A 14 4.27 -5.30 -12.58
C ARG A 14 2.80 -5.26 -12.18
N VAL A 15 2.30 -6.35 -11.59
CA VAL A 15 0.91 -6.53 -11.16
C VAL A 15 0.92 -7.33 -9.88
N THR A 16 0.35 -6.78 -8.82
CA THR A 16 0.09 -7.48 -7.55
C THR A 16 -1.29 -8.08 -7.61
N PHE A 17 -1.39 -9.38 -7.35
CA PHE A 17 -2.69 -10.03 -7.25
C PHE A 17 -3.47 -9.43 -6.08
N SER A 18 -4.80 -9.40 -6.21
CA SER A 18 -5.66 -9.00 -5.10
C SER A 18 -5.36 -9.87 -3.87
N HIS A 19 -5.00 -9.23 -2.78
CA HIS A 19 -4.66 -9.87 -1.52
C HIS A 19 -4.94 -8.92 -0.37
N ARG A 20 -4.82 -9.46 0.84
CA ARG A 20 -4.96 -8.73 2.08
C ARG A 20 -3.77 -9.06 2.98
N ASP A 21 -3.25 -8.02 3.63
CA ASP A 21 -2.19 -8.19 4.61
C ASP A 21 -2.75 -8.85 5.87
N ALA A 22 -2.26 -10.05 6.17
CA ALA A 22 -2.67 -10.80 7.34
C ALA A 22 -1.91 -10.30 8.57
N GLY A 23 -2.61 -10.12 9.70
CA GLY A 23 -2.00 -9.74 10.97
C GLY A 23 -2.11 -8.26 11.35
N GLY A 24 -2.84 -7.45 10.57
CA GLY A 24 -3.16 -6.07 10.93
C GLY A 24 -4.11 -5.97 12.12
N SER A 25 -3.82 -5.06 13.05
CA SER A 25 -4.76 -4.61 14.09
C SER A 25 -5.51 -3.38 13.59
N PRO A 26 -6.79 -3.16 13.97
CA PRO A 26 -7.54 -1.95 13.62
C PRO A 26 -6.87 -0.64 14.05
N SER A 27 -5.93 -0.71 15.00
CA SER A 27 -5.14 0.43 15.47
C SER A 27 -3.88 0.69 14.65
N LEU A 28 -3.57 -0.15 13.65
CA LEU A 28 -2.38 -0.06 12.83
C LEU A 28 -2.70 0.50 11.44
N PHE A 29 -1.73 1.23 10.91
CA PHE A 29 -1.78 1.85 9.59
C PHE A 29 -0.57 1.39 8.79
N ASP A 30 -0.81 1.11 7.52
CA ASP A 30 0.25 0.85 6.55
C ASP A 30 0.54 2.11 5.76
N LEU A 31 1.84 2.33 5.51
CA LEU A 31 2.32 3.37 4.62
C LEU A 31 2.88 2.70 3.37
N LEU A 32 2.18 2.88 2.25
CA LEU A 32 2.63 2.44 0.95
C LEU A 32 3.32 3.61 0.24
N VAL A 33 4.51 3.37 -0.30
CA VAL A 33 5.27 4.37 -1.06
C VAL A 33 5.63 3.83 -2.45
N SER A 34 5.31 4.60 -3.48
CA SER A 34 5.67 4.30 -4.86
C SER A 34 7.05 4.88 -5.14
N LEU A 35 8.06 4.01 -5.29
CA LEU A 35 9.45 4.41 -5.51
C LEU A 35 9.91 4.05 -6.92
N GLY A 36 10.90 4.79 -7.44
CA GLY A 36 11.46 4.57 -8.77
C GLY A 36 11.23 5.75 -9.70
N ARG A 37 11.32 5.51 -11.01
CA ARG A 37 11.15 6.51 -12.06
C ARG A 37 10.46 5.90 -13.27
N ASN A 38 9.74 6.73 -14.02
CA ASN A 38 9.18 6.39 -15.33
C ASN A 38 8.25 5.17 -15.34
N HIS A 39 7.47 4.98 -14.28
CA HIS A 39 6.38 4.00 -14.25
C HIS A 39 5.05 4.68 -14.05
N HIS A 40 3.99 4.04 -14.55
CA HIS A 40 2.61 4.41 -14.28
C HIS A 40 1.99 3.22 -13.56
N ALA A 41 1.69 3.39 -12.28
CA ALA A 41 1.05 2.37 -11.45
C ALA A 41 -0.25 2.93 -10.91
N THR A 42 -1.21 2.06 -10.67
CA THR A 42 -2.45 2.40 -9.99
C THR A 42 -2.59 1.52 -8.76
N LEU A 43 -3.18 2.08 -7.71
CA LEU A 43 -3.53 1.36 -6.49
C LEU A 43 -5.05 1.19 -6.47
N ALA A 44 -5.50 -0.04 -6.71
CA ALA A 44 -6.91 -0.40 -6.63
C ALA A 44 -7.27 -0.82 -5.21
N LEU A 45 -8.24 -0.12 -4.61
CA LEU A 45 -8.82 -0.43 -3.31
C LEU A 45 -10.25 -0.90 -3.54
N ALA A 46 -10.40 -2.21 -3.73
CA ALA A 46 -11.65 -2.82 -4.19
C ALA A 46 -12.85 -2.51 -3.29
N ASP A 47 -12.66 -2.54 -1.96
CA ASP A 47 -13.72 -2.31 -0.97
C ASP A 47 -14.20 -0.85 -0.93
N LEU A 48 -13.35 0.06 -1.37
CA LEU A 48 -13.67 1.48 -1.50
C LEU A 48 -14.18 1.83 -2.90
N HIS A 49 -14.23 0.85 -3.82
CA HIS A 49 -14.49 1.07 -5.24
C HIS A 49 -13.65 2.22 -5.82
N ALA A 50 -12.39 2.31 -5.37
CA ALA A 50 -11.50 3.42 -5.70
C ALA A 50 -10.25 2.92 -6.42
N GLU A 51 -9.79 3.72 -7.38
CA GLU A 51 -8.51 3.55 -8.04
C GLU A 51 -7.73 4.86 -7.93
N LEU A 52 -6.52 4.77 -7.38
CA LEU A 52 -5.66 5.91 -7.16
C LEU A 52 -4.51 5.88 -8.16
N ASP A 53 -4.16 7.03 -8.74
CA ASP A 53 -2.89 7.18 -9.43
C ASP A 53 -1.76 6.98 -8.40
N TYR A 54 -0.90 6.01 -8.67
CA TYR A 54 0.18 5.57 -7.78
C TYR A 54 1.54 5.74 -8.46
N SER A 55 1.68 6.86 -9.17
CA SER A 55 2.91 7.32 -9.82
C SER A 55 4.10 7.45 -8.84
N PRO A 56 5.36 7.40 -9.32
CA PRO A 56 6.53 7.51 -8.47
C PRO A 56 6.50 8.78 -7.60
N GLY A 57 6.74 8.62 -6.30
CA GLY A 57 6.64 9.66 -5.28
C GLY A 57 5.29 9.69 -4.54
N ALA A 58 4.28 8.94 -5.02
CA ALA A 58 3.02 8.79 -4.30
C ALA A 58 3.23 8.08 -2.95
N MET A 59 2.53 8.57 -1.94
CA MET A 59 2.47 7.98 -0.59
C MET A 59 1.02 7.83 -0.20
N VAL A 60 0.64 6.64 0.26
CA VAL A 60 -0.73 6.32 0.66
C VAL A 60 -0.69 5.73 2.07
N TYR A 61 -1.42 6.36 2.99
CA TYR A 61 -1.68 5.85 4.32
C TYR A 61 -3.03 5.14 4.33
N ILE A 62 -3.04 3.87 4.72
CA ILE A 62 -4.25 3.04 4.76
C ILE A 62 -4.40 2.44 6.15
N ALA A 63 -5.59 2.54 6.73
CA ALA A 63 -5.89 1.77 7.94
C ALA A 63 -6.30 0.35 7.54
N VAL A 64 -5.68 -0.64 8.15
CA VAL A 64 -5.85 -2.04 7.74
C VAL A 64 -7.28 -2.55 7.94
N SER A 65 -8.07 -1.88 8.80
CA SER A 65 -9.47 -2.22 9.05
C SER A 65 -10.44 -1.86 7.92
N ILE A 66 -10.02 -1.07 6.92
CA ILE A 66 -10.93 -0.49 5.91
C ILE A 66 -10.99 -1.34 4.62
N LEU A 67 -10.10 -2.32 4.47
CA LEU A 67 -10.07 -3.23 3.31
C LEU A 67 -10.52 -4.63 3.76
N GLN A 68 -11.65 -5.12 3.23
CA GLN A 68 -12.33 -6.37 3.63
C GLN A 68 -12.06 -7.52 2.66
#